data_AF-A0A916N0M4-F1
#
_entry.id   AF-A0A916N0M4-F1
#
_cell.length_a   1.000
_cell.length_b   1.000
_cell.length_c   1.000
_cell.angle_alpha   90.00
_cell.angle_beta   90.00
_cell.angle_gamma   90.00
#
_symmetry.space_group_name_H-M   'P 1'
#
loop_
_entity.id
_entity.type
_entity.pdbx_description
1 polymer ?
#
loop_
_entity_poly.entity_id
_entity_poly.type
_entity_poly.pdbx_seq_one_letter_code
_entity_poly.pdbx_strand_id
1 'polypeptide(L)' 'MSLCANCLALIPDAPGVAGHRALRIVDTQRRKIPRSVTVTLSTFRCTDCGAMWRYREAKDDGPQGWALLTTETASEGS' A
#
# COMPACT_ATOMS: atom_id res chain seq x y z
N MET A 1 15.55 -1.79 -9.03
CA MET A 1 14.61 -0.79 -9.59
C MET A 1 14.70 0.47 -8.76
N SER A 2 14.92 1.64 -9.37
CA SER A 2 14.90 2.92 -8.65
C SER A 2 13.48 3.48 -8.62
N LEU A 3 13.10 4.07 -7.48
CA LEU A 3 11.84 4.80 -7.36
C LEU A 3 11.95 6.15 -8.10
N CYS A 4 10.86 6.61 -8.72
CA CYS A 4 10.80 7.99 -9.23
C CYS A 4 10.74 8.99 -8.06
N ALA A 5 11.02 10.26 -8.33
CA ALA A 5 10.98 11.32 -7.31
C ALA A 5 9.65 11.38 -6.55
N ASN A 6 8.52 11.12 -7.23
CA ASN A 6 7.20 11.10 -6.61
C ASN A 6 7.00 9.90 -5.67
N CYS A 7 7.54 8.73 -6.02
CA CYS A 7 7.54 7.56 -5.16
C CYS A 7 8.49 7.73 -3.96
N LEU A 8 9.60 8.45 -4.13
CA LEU A 8 10.51 8.77 -3.02
C LEU A 8 9.90 9.78 -2.04
N ALA A 9 9.01 10.65 -2.52
CA ALA A 9 8.31 11.64 -1.69
C ALA A 9 7.09 11.06 -0.95
N LEU A 10 6.68 9.81 -1.24
CA LEU A 10 5.60 9.14 -0.53
C LEU A 10 6.05 8.82 0.89
N ILE A 11 5.25 9.26 1.86
CA ILE A 11 5.52 9.01 3.28
C ILE A 11 4.91 7.66 3.65
N PRO A 12 5.73 6.65 4.02
CA PRO A 12 5.23 5.37 4.50
C PRO A 12 4.46 5.54 5.81
N ASP A 13 3.52 4.63 6.07
CA ASP A 13 2.76 4.55 7.32
C ASP A 13 1.98 5.82 7.72
N ALA A 14 1.77 6.74 6.78
CA ALA A 14 1.02 7.97 7.01
C ALA A 14 -0.46 7.78 6.61
N PRO A 15 -1.40 7.67 7.58
CA PRO A 15 -2.82 7.52 7.29
C PRO A 15 -3.39 8.80 6.66
N GLY A 16 -4.28 8.65 5.70
CA GLY A 16 -5.02 9.75 5.07
C GLY A 16 -4.20 10.58 4.08
N VAL A 17 -2.93 10.26 3.84
CA VAL A 17 -2.11 10.96 2.86
C VAL A 17 -2.46 10.47 1.45
N ALA A 18 -2.79 11.42 0.57
CA ALA A 18 -3.02 11.10 -0.83
C ALA A 18 -1.72 10.65 -1.51
N GLY A 19 -1.79 9.57 -2.28
CA GLY A 19 -0.70 9.14 -3.15
C GLY A 19 -0.45 10.13 -4.28
N HIS A 20 0.69 10.01 -4.97
CA HIS A 20 0.95 10.87 -6.13
C HIS A 20 0.11 10.46 -7.37
N ARG A 21 -0.07 11.40 -8.30
CA ARG A 21 -1.02 11.27 -9.43
C ARG A 21 -0.75 10.12 -10.40
N ALA A 22 0.49 9.62 -10.46
CA ALA A 22 0.89 8.52 -11.32
C ALA A 22 0.68 7.14 -10.67
N LEU A 23 0.20 7.08 -9.43
CA LEU A 23 -0.32 5.84 -8.85
C LEU A 23 -1.67 5.49 -9.46
N ARG A 24 -1.76 4.32 -10.06
CA ARG A 24 -3.00 3.73 -10.57
C ARG A 24 -3.38 2.54 -9.73
N ILE A 25 -4.63 2.51 -9.28
CA ILE A 25 -5.15 1.37 -8.54
C ILE A 25 -5.22 0.17 -9.47
N VAL A 26 -4.65 -0.95 -9.03
CA VAL A 26 -4.61 -2.21 -9.79
C VAL A 26 -5.38 -3.31 -9.10
N ASP A 27 -5.52 -3.24 -7.78
CA ASP A 27 -6.29 -4.20 -7.00
C ASP A 27 -6.88 -3.53 -5.76
N THR A 28 -8.02 -4.01 -5.29
CA THR A 28 -8.61 -3.59 -4.02
C THR A 28 -9.24 -4.78 -3.34
N GLN A 29 -8.74 -5.07 -2.15
CA GLN A 29 -9.19 -6.19 -1.33
C GLN A 29 -9.82 -5.66 -0.06
N ARG A 30 -11.04 -6.10 0.22
CA ARG A 30 -11.71 -5.85 1.49
C ARG A 30 -11.75 -7.15 2.27
N ARG A 31 -10.99 -7.21 3.36
CA ARG A 31 -10.90 -8.37 4.25
C ARG A 31 -11.64 -8.07 5.54
N LYS A 32 -12.59 -8.92 5.91
CA LYS A 32 -13.24 -8.85 7.22
C LYS A 32 -12.47 -9.77 8.16
N ILE A 33 -11.82 -9.19 9.16
CA ILE A 33 -11.19 -10.00 10.22
C ILE A 33 -12.29 -10.32 11.24
N PRO A 34 -12.65 -11.60 11.45
CA PRO A 34 -13.66 -11.98 12.43
C PRO A 34 -13.29 -11.42 13.81
N ARG A 35 -14.24 -10.76 14.49
CA ARG A 35 -14.09 -10.13 15.81
C ARG A 35 -13.10 -8.95 15.92
N SER A 36 -12.44 -8.53 14.85
CA SER A 36 -11.63 -7.32 14.85
C SER A 36 -12.31 -6.22 14.03
N VAL A 37 -11.86 -6.02 12.79
CA VAL A 37 -12.31 -4.91 11.95
C VAL A 37 -12.34 -5.31 10.49
N THR A 38 -12.96 -4.44 9.69
CA THR A 38 -12.80 -4.49 8.24
C THR A 38 -11.47 -3.82 7.88
N VAL A 39 -10.65 -4.51 7.09
CA VAL A 39 -9.41 -4.01 6.52
C VAL A 39 -9.61 -3.85 5.01
N THR A 40 -9.38 -2.64 4.51
CA THR A 40 -9.31 -2.34 3.08
C THR A 40 -7.86 -2.21 2.67
N LEU A 41 -7.47 -2.94 1.64
CA LEU A 41 -6.12 -2.97 1.10
C LEU A 41 -6.22 -2.60 -0.38
N SER A 42 -5.70 -1.44 -0.74
CA SER A 42 -5.68 -0.98 -2.13
C SER A 42 -4.26 -1.05 -2.66
N THR A 43 -4.04 -1.83 -3.71
CA THR A 43 -2.75 -1.94 -4.38
C THR A 43 -2.72 -0.98 -5.55
N PHE A 44 -1.63 -0.22 -5.63
CA PHE A 44 -1.38 0.77 -6.65
C PHE A 44 -0.08 0.45 -7.37
N ARG A 45 -0.05 0.71 -8.67
CA ARG A 45 1.16 0.66 -9.49
C ARG A 45 1.49 2.06 -9.99
N CYS A 46 2.72 2.49 -9.77
CA CYS A 46 3.23 3.72 -10.36
C CYS A 46 3.41 3.51 -11.87
N THR A 47 2.78 4.36 -12.69
CA THR A 47 2.95 4.31 -14.15
C THR A 47 4.31 4.80 -14.61
N ASP A 48 5.01 5.59 -13.79
CA ASP A 48 6.30 6.19 -14.16
C ASP A 48 7.48 5.24 -13.91
N CYS A 49 7.55 4.61 -12.73
CA CYS A 49 8.65 3.70 -12.37
C CYS A 49 8.24 2.24 -12.20
N GLY A 50 6.95 1.92 -12.31
CA GLY A 50 6.43 0.55 -12.14
C GLY A 50 6.35 0.06 -10.69
N ALA A 51 6.81 0.85 -9.71
CA ALA A 51 6.77 0.47 -8.30
C ALA A 51 5.35 0.17 -7.81
N MET A 52 5.23 -0.87 -7.00
CA MET A 52 3.97 -1.26 -6.39
C MET A 52 3.88 -0.73 -4.96
N TRP A 53 2.77 -0.08 -4.66
CA TRP A 53 2.45 0.46 -3.36
C TRP A 53 1.15 -0.14 -2.88
N ARG A 54 1.02 -0.32 -1.57
CA ARG A 54 -0.20 -0.77 -0.92
C ARG A 54 -0.64 0.29 0.07
N TYR A 55 -1.89 0.70 -0.01
CA TYR A 55 -2.52 1.52 1.00
C TYR A 55 -3.39 0.62 1.88
N ARG A 56 -3.12 0.60 3.18
CA ARG A 56 -3.93 -0.11 4.18
C ARG A 56 -4.81 0.89 4.92
N GLU A 57 -6.10 0.61 4.96
CA GLU A 57 -7.09 1.32 5.75
C GLU A 57 -7.84 0.33 6.63
N ALA A 58 -7.71 0.46 7.94
CA ALA A 58 -8.47 -0.29 8.91
C ALA A 58 -8.74 0.56 10.14
N LYS A 59 -9.83 0.29 10.86
CA LYS A 59 -10.10 0.94 12.16
C LYS A 59 -9.45 0.18 13.32
N ASP A 60 -8.18 -0.19 13.16
CA ASP A 60 -7.38 -0.90 14.16
C ASP A 60 -6.04 -0.21 14.44
N ASP A 61 -5.34 -0.67 15.48
CA ASP A 61 -4.01 -0.22 15.88
C ASP A 61 -2.88 -0.81 15.01
N GLY A 62 -3.21 -1.47 13.89
CA GLY A 62 -2.22 -1.97 12.94
C GLY A 62 -1.61 -0.86 12.09
N PRO A 63 -0.55 -1.15 11.31
CA PRO A 63 0.06 -0.17 10.40
C PRO A 63 -0.98 0.36 9.42
N GLN A 64 -1.07 1.68 9.27
CA GLN A 64 -2.03 2.37 8.40
C GLN A 64 -1.30 3.15 7.33
N GLY A 65 -1.91 3.32 6.17
CA GLY A 65 -1.33 4.16 5.11
C GLY A 65 -0.49 3.38 4.12
N TRP A 66 0.55 4.02 3.59
CA TRP A 66 1.32 3.54 2.45
C TRP A 66 2.45 2.58 2.85
N ALA A 67 2.54 1.47 2.14
CA ALA A 67 3.65 0.53 2.21
C ALA A 67 4.16 0.23 0.80
N LEU A 68 5.47 0.29 0.59
CA LEU A 68 6.09 -0.13 -0.66
C LEU A 68 6.11 -1.66 -0.71
N LEU A 69 5.53 -2.24 -1.75
CA LEU A 69 5.63 -3.68 -2.01
C LEU A 69 6.97 -3.93 -2.70
N THR A 70 8.00 -4.23 -1.92
CA THR A 70 9.22 -4.83 -2.47
C THR A 70 8.90 -6.28 -2.81
N THR A 71 9.39 -6.76 -3.96
CA THR A 71 9.23 -8.15 -4.43
C THR A 71 9.83 -9.21 -3.48
N GLU A 72 10.33 -8.81 -2.30
CA GLU A 72 10.88 -9.68 -1.26
C GLU A 72 9.84 -10.16 -0.24
N THR A 73 8.59 -9.67 -0.29
CA THR A 73 7.50 -10.14 0.60
C THR A 73 6.60 -11.22 -0.04
N ALA A 74 7.19 -12.09 -0.87
CA ALA A 74 6.56 -13.35 -1.30
C ALA A 74 6.98 -14.55 -0.43
N SER A 75 7.79 -14.35 0.61
CA SER A 75 8.37 -15.43 1.41
C SER A 75 8.34 -15.15 2.91
N GLU A 76 7.14 -15.02 3.50
CA GLU A 76 6.96 -15.38 4.92
C GLU A 76 5.62 -16.11 5.09
N GLY A 77 5.73 -17.39 5.44
CA GLY A 77 4.63 -18.33 5.64
C GLY A 77 5.13 -19.77 5.48
N SER A 78 6.19 -20.11 6.20
CA SER A 78 6.62 -21.50 6.44
C SER A 78 5.65 -22.25 7.34
#